data_AF-A0A4R0T7Z7-F1
#
_entry.id   AF-A0A4R0T7Z7-F1
#
_cell.length_a   1.000
_cell.length_b   1.000
_cell.length_c   1.000
_cell.angle_alpha   90.00
_cell.angle_beta   90.00
_cell.angle_gamma   90.00
#
_symmetry.space_group_name_H-M   'P 1'
#
loop_
_entity.id
_entity.type
_entity.pdbx_description
1 polymer ?
#
loop_
_entity_poly.entity_id
_entity_poly.type
_entity_poly.pdbx_seq_one_letter_code
_entity_poly.pdbx_strand_id
1 'polypeptide(L)'
;MTAAQFRTVQQPLDPTTAVGEIALYDADGKPLDLSGGGQKITSVKATALAAGTAPTATLANGVLTIGIPAGAKGDPGTPGTDGVGVKSISLTRGSDGNITGGTLTKTDNSTAAIPVTTATA
;
A
#
# COMPACT_ATOMS: atom_id res chain seq x y z
N MET A 1 -12.25 -41.78 -25.47
CA MET A 1 -12.53 -40.56 -24.69
C MET A 1 -11.26 -39.75 -24.66
N THR A 2 -11.23 -38.62 -25.35
CA THR A 2 -10.02 -37.80 -25.51
C THR A 2 -10.05 -36.70 -24.45
N ALA A 3 -9.00 -36.61 -23.63
CA ALA A 3 -8.96 -35.75 -22.45
C ALA A 3 -8.52 -34.31 -22.82
N ALA A 4 -9.28 -33.30 -22.41
CA ALA A 4 -8.88 -31.89 -22.51
C ALA A 4 -7.74 -31.59 -21.53
N GLN A 5 -6.82 -30.69 -21.90
CA GLN A 5 -5.64 -30.36 -21.11
C GLN A 5 -5.63 -28.86 -20.74
N PHE A 6 -5.33 -28.57 -19.47
CA PHE A 6 -5.05 -27.21 -19.01
C PHE A 6 -3.61 -26.87 -19.39
N ARG A 7 -3.41 -25.79 -20.16
CA ARG A 7 -2.07 -25.32 -20.51
C ARG A 7 -1.92 -23.87 -20.11
N THR A 8 -1.00 -23.61 -19.19
CA THR A 8 -0.59 -22.25 -18.84
C THR A 8 0.18 -21.70 -20.04
N VAL A 9 -0.29 -20.61 -20.64
CA VAL A 9 0.51 -19.87 -21.64
C VAL A 9 1.50 -19.00 -20.87
N GLN A 10 2.52 -19.65 -20.32
CA GLN A 10 3.55 -18.98 -19.54
C GLN A 10 4.45 -18.19 -20.49
N GLN A 11 4.03 -16.98 -20.86
CA GLN A 11 4.96 -15.96 -21.30
C GLN A 11 5.87 -15.62 -20.11
N PRO A 12 7.19 -15.41 -20.30
CA PRO A 12 8.10 -15.08 -19.22
C PRO A 12 7.49 -14.00 -18.32
N LEU A 13 7.31 -14.33 -17.04
CA LEU A 13 6.63 -13.46 -16.09
C LEU A 13 7.49 -12.20 -15.88
N ASP A 14 7.11 -11.10 -16.48
CA ASP A 14 7.54 -9.77 -16.03
C ASP A 14 6.85 -9.52 -14.68
N PRO A 15 7.61 -9.34 -13.57
CA PRO A 15 7.06 -9.16 -12.23
C PRO A 15 6.23 -7.88 -12.07
N THR A 16 6.23 -6.99 -13.07
CA THR A 16 5.44 -5.77 -13.09
C THR A 16 4.12 -5.88 -13.87
N THR A 17 3.91 -6.96 -14.64
CA THR A 17 2.72 -7.14 -15.49
C THR A 17 2.14 -8.56 -15.48
N ALA A 18 2.37 -9.36 -14.43
CA ALA A 18 2.02 -10.78 -14.38
C ALA A 18 0.49 -11.05 -14.51
N VAL A 19 -0.01 -11.09 -15.75
CA VAL A 19 -1.25 -11.77 -16.14
C VAL A 19 -0.86 -13.12 -16.72
N GLY A 20 -1.09 -14.18 -15.95
CA GLY A 20 -1.05 -15.55 -16.47
C GLY A 20 -2.39 -15.85 -17.12
N GLU A 21 -2.40 -16.02 -18.45
CA GLU A 21 -3.59 -16.50 -19.15
C GLU A 21 -3.65 -18.04 -19.05
N ILE A 22 -4.83 -18.56 -18.70
CA ILE A 22 -5.11 -19.99 -18.69
C ILE A 22 -5.96 -20.28 -19.93
N ALA A 23 -5.37 -20.96 -20.90
CA ALA A 23 -6.08 -21.43 -22.09
C ALA A 23 -6.31 -22.95 -21.97
N LEU A 24 -7.51 -23.39 -22.34
CA LEU A 24 -7.86 -24.81 -22.39
C LEU A 24 -7.67 -25.30 -23.82
N TYR A 25 -7.08 -26.47 -23.99
CA TYR A 25 -6.84 -27.07 -25.30
C TYR A 25 -7.46 -28.47 -25.37
N ASP A 26 -7.92 -28.87 -26.55
CA ASP A 26 -8.31 -30.24 -26.84
C ASP A 26 -7.09 -31.16 -26.96
N ALA A 27 -7.33 -32.44 -27.21
CA ALA A 27 -6.27 -33.45 -27.31
C ALA A 27 -5.37 -33.28 -28.55
N ASP A 28 -5.81 -32.51 -29.54
CA ASP A 28 -5.06 -32.17 -30.75
C ASP A 28 -4.27 -30.86 -30.56
N GLY A 29 -4.31 -30.28 -29.36
CA GLY A 29 -3.62 -29.03 -29.01
C GLY A 29 -4.26 -27.79 -29.62
N LYS A 30 -5.53 -27.87 -30.06
CA LYS A 30 -6.32 -26.71 -30.48
C LYS A 30 -6.98 -26.08 -29.26
N PRO A 31 -7.06 -24.75 -29.17
CA PRO A 31 -7.82 -24.11 -28.10
C PRO A 31 -9.25 -24.67 -28.06
N LEU A 32 -9.64 -25.21 -26.91
CA LEU A 32 -11.00 -25.67 -26.69
C LEU A 32 -11.88 -24.44 -26.55
N ASP A 33 -12.77 -24.25 -27.51
CA ASP A 33 -13.78 -23.22 -27.44
C ASP A 33 -14.83 -23.61 -26.37
N LEU A 34 -14.75 -22.97 -25.20
CA LEU A 34 -15.67 -23.18 -24.07
C LEU A 34 -17.04 -22.54 -24.30
N SER A 35 -17.24 -21.95 -25.48
CA SER A 35 -18.53 -21.50 -25.95
C SER A 35 -19.36 -22.68 -26.49
N GLY A 36 -19.39 -23.85 -25.83
CA GLY A 36 -19.76 -25.13 -26.45
C GLY A 36 -20.62 -26.16 -25.67
N GLY A 37 -21.59 -25.80 -24.80
CA GLY A 37 -22.69 -26.72 -24.45
C GLY A 37 -23.21 -26.76 -22.99
N GLY A 38 -22.44 -26.24 -22.03
CA GLY A 38 -22.97 -25.73 -20.75
C GLY A 38 -23.34 -24.25 -20.88
N GLN A 39 -23.76 -23.60 -19.78
CA GLN A 39 -23.82 -22.12 -19.74
C GLN A 39 -22.42 -21.60 -20.10
N LYS A 40 -22.27 -21.16 -21.36
CA LYS A 40 -21.01 -20.67 -21.92
C LYS A 40 -20.55 -19.50 -21.05
N ILE A 41 -19.28 -19.44 -20.66
CA ILE A 41 -18.76 -18.24 -20.00
C ILE A 41 -18.65 -17.17 -21.10
N THR A 42 -19.69 -16.35 -21.22
CA THR A 42 -19.78 -15.24 -22.17
C THR A 42 -19.08 -13.98 -21.63
N SER A 43 -18.88 -13.90 -20.31
CA SER A 43 -18.13 -12.82 -19.67
C SER A 43 -17.55 -13.23 -18.33
N VAL A 44 -16.49 -12.53 -17.91
CA VAL A 44 -15.88 -12.66 -16.59
C VAL A 44 -16.00 -11.31 -15.88
N LYS A 45 -16.44 -11.35 -14.62
CA LYS A 45 -16.58 -10.17 -13.77
C LYS A 45 -15.76 -10.36 -12.51
N ALA A 46 -14.86 -9.43 -12.22
CA ALA A 46 -14.27 -9.31 -10.89
C ALA A 46 -15.16 -8.44 -10.00
N THR A 47 -15.39 -8.86 -8.76
CA THR A 47 -16.10 -8.07 -7.74
C THR A 47 -15.22 -7.97 -6.50
N ALA A 48 -15.02 -6.75 -6.00
CA ALA A 48 -14.32 -6.55 -4.75
C ALA A 48 -15.14 -7.11 -3.57
N LEU A 49 -14.48 -7.82 -2.68
CA LEU A 49 -15.04 -8.28 -1.41
C LEU A 49 -14.35 -7.56 -0.24
N ALA A 50 -15.02 -7.55 0.91
CA ALA A 50 -14.46 -6.99 2.13
C ALA A 50 -13.18 -7.75 2.56
N ALA A 51 -12.32 -7.08 3.33
CA ALA A 51 -11.13 -7.72 3.89
C ALA A 51 -11.54 -8.89 4.81
N GLY A 52 -10.82 -10.01 4.70
CA GLY A 52 -11.08 -11.21 5.50
C GLY A 52 -12.19 -12.13 4.99
N THR A 53 -12.90 -11.78 3.91
CA THR A 53 -13.83 -12.71 3.26
C THR A 53 -13.09 -13.76 2.44
N ALA A 54 -13.59 -14.99 2.39
CA ALA A 54 -13.06 -16.00 1.49
C ALA A 54 -13.25 -15.57 0.01
N PRO A 55 -12.30 -15.86 -0.88
CA PRO A 55 -12.47 -15.66 -2.31
C PRO A 55 -13.64 -16.50 -2.85
N THR A 56 -14.35 -15.99 -3.85
CA THR A 56 -15.51 -16.67 -4.44
C THR A 56 -15.38 -16.83 -5.95
N ALA A 57 -16.00 -17.87 -6.49
CA ALA A 57 -16.14 -18.09 -7.93
C ALA A 57 -17.54 -18.65 -8.21
N THR A 58 -18.36 -17.87 -8.91
CA THR A 58 -19.75 -18.22 -9.20
C THR A 58 -20.02 -18.10 -10.69
N LEU A 59 -20.54 -19.17 -11.30
CA LEU A 59 -21.01 -19.15 -12.68
C LEU A 59 -22.53 -19.09 -12.71
N ALA A 60 -23.09 -18.00 -13.23
CA ALA A 60 -24.53 -17.84 -13.41
C ALA A 60 -24.80 -17.10 -14.72
N ASN A 61 -25.77 -17.59 -15.51
CA ASN A 61 -26.20 -16.96 -16.77
C ASN A 61 -25.06 -16.64 -17.75
N GLY A 62 -24.02 -17.48 -17.75
CA GLY A 62 -22.83 -17.30 -18.58
C GLY A 62 -21.82 -16.25 -18.08
N VAL A 63 -22.04 -15.67 -16.89
CA VAL A 63 -21.07 -14.77 -16.26
C VAL A 63 -20.32 -15.53 -15.17
N LEU A 64 -19.00 -15.63 -15.31
CA LEU A 64 -18.13 -16.08 -14.22
C LEU A 64 -17.79 -14.87 -13.34
N THR A 65 -18.31 -14.84 -12.12
CA THR A 65 -17.99 -13.79 -11.14
C THR A 65 -16.92 -14.29 -10.18
N ILE A 66 -15.78 -13.59 -10.15
CA ILE A 66 -14.68 -13.83 -9.22
C ILE A 66 -14.73 -12.77 -8.11
N GLY A 67 -14.91 -13.21 -6.87
CA GLY A 67 -14.84 -12.35 -5.70
C GLY A 67 -13.41 -12.23 -5.20
N ILE A 68 -12.85 -11.02 -5.24
CA ILE A 68 -11.48 -10.73 -4.81
C ILE A 68 -11.54 -9.99 -3.47
N PRO A 69 -11.14 -10.61 -2.35
CA PRO A 69 -11.08 -9.93 -1.07
C PRO A 69 -10.03 -8.83 -1.07
N ALA A 70 -10.36 -7.72 -0.41
CA ALA A 70 -9.38 -6.70 -0.10
C ALA A 70 -8.25 -7.32 0.73
N GLY A 71 -7.02 -6.84 0.51
CA GLY A 71 -5.88 -7.18 1.35
C GLY A 71 -6.15 -6.80 2.81
N ALA A 72 -5.47 -7.47 3.72
CA ALA A 72 -5.49 -7.06 5.12
C ALA A 72 -5.04 -5.59 5.23
N LYS A 73 -5.67 -4.83 6.14
CA LYS A 73 -5.15 -3.52 6.49
C LYS A 73 -3.71 -3.71 7.00
N GLY A 74 -2.78 -2.90 6.50
CA GLY A 74 -1.42 -2.88 7.04
C GLY A 74 -1.41 -2.51 8.51
N ASP A 75 -0.37 -2.93 9.21
CA ASP A 75 -0.17 -2.59 10.62
C ASP A 75 -0.11 -1.07 10.81
N PRO A 76 -0.57 -0.55 11.97
CA PRO A 76 -0.34 0.84 12.32
C PRO A 76 1.16 1.18 12.24
N GLY A 77 1.47 2.39 11.79
CA GLY A 77 2.83 2.91 11.89
C GLY A 77 3.30 3.00 13.34
N THR A 78 4.61 2.97 13.55
CA THR A 78 5.18 3.21 14.87
C THR A 78 4.88 4.65 15.31
N PRO A 79 4.53 4.89 16.59
CA PRO A 79 4.46 6.24 17.12
C PRO A 79 5.73 7.03 16.80
N GLY A 80 5.57 8.33 16.53
CA GLY A 80 6.71 9.24 16.44
C GLY A 80 7.44 9.35 17.77
N THR A 81 8.70 9.79 17.73
CA THR A 81 9.45 10.10 18.96
C THR A 81 8.79 11.24 19.72
N ASP A 82 8.92 11.23 21.05
CA ASP A 82 8.43 12.31 21.90
C ASP A 82 9.03 13.66 21.48
N GLY A 83 8.21 14.71 21.56
CA GLY A 83 8.65 16.07 21.30
C GLY A 83 9.63 16.57 22.37
N VAL A 84 10.69 17.24 21.94
CA VAL A 84 11.64 17.88 22.85
C VAL A 84 11.16 19.31 23.14
N GLY A 85 10.78 19.57 24.39
CA GLY A 85 10.32 20.88 24.88
C GLY A 85 11.44 21.76 25.44
N VAL A 86 11.09 22.94 25.95
CA VAL A 86 12.00 23.82 26.69
C VAL A 86 11.90 23.50 28.18
N LYS A 87 13.05 23.24 28.81
CA LYS A 87 13.18 23.00 30.25
C LYS A 87 13.48 24.29 31.01
N SER A 88 14.38 25.11 30.49
CA SER A 88 14.73 26.40 31.10
C SER A 88 15.34 27.35 30.07
N ILE A 89 15.32 28.64 30.41
CA ILE A 89 15.95 29.71 29.64
C ILE A 89 16.83 30.52 30.59
N SER A 90 18.08 30.75 30.19
CA SER A 90 19.00 31.68 30.85
C SER A 90 19.26 32.86 29.92
N LEU A 91 19.12 34.08 30.43
CA LEU A 91 19.34 35.31 29.68
C LEU A 91 20.66 35.95 30.07
N THR A 92 21.37 36.48 29.07
CA THR A 92 22.61 37.24 29.28
C THR A 92 22.30 38.72 29.21
N ARG A 93 22.59 39.44 30.31
CA ARG A 93 22.44 40.90 30.39
C ARG A 93 23.77 41.58 30.09
N GLY A 94 23.76 42.55 29.18
CA GLY A 94 24.86 43.44 28.87
C GLY A 94 25.10 44.49 29.96
N SER A 95 26.24 45.17 29.88
CA SER A 95 26.63 46.23 30.83
C SER A 95 25.72 47.46 30.77
N ASP A 96 25.00 47.64 29.66
CA ASP A 96 24.00 48.69 29.42
C ASP A 96 22.61 48.32 30.00
N GLY A 97 22.48 47.14 30.62
CA GLY A 97 21.24 46.63 31.17
C GLY A 97 20.34 45.89 30.17
N ASN A 98 20.69 45.88 28.88
CA ASN A 98 19.92 45.19 27.84
C ASN A 98 20.22 43.68 27.80
N ILE A 99 19.32 42.90 27.21
CA ILE A 99 19.58 41.46 26.97
C ILE A 99 20.33 41.32 25.65
N THR A 100 21.51 40.68 25.69
CA THR A 100 22.40 40.52 24.53
C THR A 100 22.38 39.11 23.96
N GLY A 101 21.76 38.16 24.67
CA GLY A 101 21.66 36.77 24.25
C GLY A 101 20.94 35.91 25.28
N GLY A 102 20.79 34.64 24.97
CA GLY A 102 20.32 33.63 25.91
C GLY A 102 20.73 32.22 25.52
N THR A 103 20.50 31.27 26.41
CA THR A 103 20.61 29.84 26.14
C THR A 103 19.32 29.18 26.59
N LEU A 104 18.72 28.37 25.72
CA LEU A 104 17.63 27.47 26.08
C LEU A 104 18.20 26.09 26.40
N THR A 105 17.74 25.50 27.48
CA THR A 105 17.97 24.09 27.80
C THR A 105 16.69 23.34 27.48
N LYS A 106 16.81 22.30 26.67
CA LYS A 106 15.69 21.46 26.25
C LYS A 106 15.38 20.37 27.28
N THR A 107 14.22 19.72 27.17
CA THR A 107 13.82 18.63 28.08
C THR A 107 14.78 17.44 28.05
N ASP A 108 15.45 17.21 26.93
CA ASP A 108 16.52 16.22 26.73
C ASP A 108 17.91 16.66 27.25
N ASN A 109 17.99 17.81 27.92
CA ASN A 109 19.20 18.47 28.42
C ASN A 109 20.17 18.98 27.33
N SER A 110 19.84 18.88 26.04
CA SER A 110 20.57 19.60 25.00
C SER A 110 20.35 21.10 25.15
N THR A 111 21.31 21.90 24.67
CA THR A 111 21.22 23.37 24.71
C THR A 111 21.24 23.96 23.32
N ALA A 112 20.60 25.12 23.17
CA ALA A 112 20.68 25.93 21.96
C ALA A 112 20.76 27.42 22.32
N ALA A 113 21.48 28.19 21.52
CA ALA A 113 21.57 29.64 21.70
C ALA A 113 20.24 30.29 21.31
N ILE A 114 19.85 31.31 22.09
CA ILE A 114 18.80 32.25 21.74
C ILE A 114 19.51 33.51 21.22
N PRO A 115 19.55 33.73 19.90
CA PRO A 115 20.13 34.96 19.36
C PRO A 115 19.22 36.15 19.66
N VAL A 116 19.82 37.27 20.05
CA VAL A 116 19.12 38.57 20.09
C VAL A 116 19.43 39.29 18.80
N THR A 117 18.40 39.62 18.04
CA THR A 117 18.47 40.52 16.89
C THR A 117 17.73 41.80 17.23
N THR A 118 18.41 42.94 17.21
CA THR A 118 17.76 44.25 17.34
C THR A 118 17.15 44.63 15.99
N ALA A 119 15.82 44.77 15.93
CA ALA A 119 15.20 45.47 14.81
C ALA A 119 15.42 46.98 15.01
N THR A 120 16.08 47.63 14.07
CA THR A 120 16.17 49.09 14.02
C THR A 120 14.77 49.63 13.70
N ALA A 121 14.20 50.43 14.61
CA ALA A 121 12.90 51.07 14.41
C ALA A 121 12.97 52.20 13.39
#